data_AF-L2GAQ3-F1
#
_entry.id   AF-L2GAQ3-F1
#
_cell.length_a   1.000
_cell.length_b   1.000
_cell.length_c   1.000
_cell.angle_alpha   90.00
_cell.angle_beta   90.00
_cell.angle_gamma   90.00
#
_symmetry.space_group_name_H-M   'P 1'
#
loop_
_entity.id
_entity.type
_entity.pdbx_description
1 polymer ?
#
loop_
_entity_poly.entity_id
_entity_poly.type
_entity_poly.pdbx_seq_one_letter_code
_entity_poly.pdbx_strand_id
1 'polypeptide(L)'
;MEICYDAYDPSYAPPTPPKRSNIFNGSGYLVVRLSTGDIVVSHPSAVDLVYLGLPRTHDTCISTPAVEDALATRMLRLGAPWWPSWATYITHRKRLDDEGVMYDFHHPPDTHVGYPSTGGVWVVRFSPDIPSVVVVNSEGRSDEPRRTFPLTPEGWHRRMEMVLSMNEKCEVIRDFGGVFFESVEECGYIATDLESGREMFGMFEPLLRRMEDDGYAYNWNTAQGAKRDDELESDDKVNCKDAPEVLDI
;
A
#
# COMPACT_ATOMS: atom_id res chain seq x y z
N MET A 1 17.68 -12.09 35.56
CA MET A 1 16.57 -11.18 35.27
C MET A 1 16.27 -11.40 33.80
N GLU A 2 15.32 -12.30 33.52
CA GLU A 2 14.88 -12.61 32.17
C GLU A 2 14.32 -11.33 31.54
N ILE A 3 14.84 -10.97 30.38
CA ILE A 3 14.27 -9.94 29.54
C ILE A 3 13.07 -10.61 28.88
N CYS A 4 11.91 -10.53 29.53
CA CYS A 4 10.66 -10.91 28.89
C CYS A 4 10.50 -10.00 27.67
N TYR A 5 10.60 -10.58 26.48
CA TYR A 5 10.11 -9.97 25.25
C TYR A 5 8.62 -9.66 25.48
N ASP A 6 8.29 -8.38 25.62
CA ASP A 6 6.90 -7.95 25.65
C ASP A 6 6.33 -8.17 24.25
N ALA A 7 5.44 -9.16 24.11
CA ALA A 7 4.85 -9.59 22.85
C ALA A 7 3.80 -8.59 22.30
N TYR A 8 3.64 -7.43 22.94
CA TYR A 8 2.69 -6.38 22.57
C TYR A 8 3.42 -5.12 22.14
N ASP A 9 3.75 -5.02 20.85
CA ASP A 9 3.84 -3.70 20.24
C ASP A 9 2.40 -3.17 20.07
N PRO A 10 1.99 -2.09 20.78
CA PRO A 10 0.66 -1.52 20.68
C PRO A 10 0.32 -0.98 19.28
N SER A 11 1.29 -0.85 18.38
CA SER A 11 1.10 -0.40 17.00
C SER A 11 0.24 -1.37 16.16
N TYR A 12 0.30 -2.69 16.43
CA TYR A 12 -0.37 -3.73 15.63
C TYR A 12 -1.57 -4.40 16.32
N ALA A 13 -1.91 -4.00 17.54
CA ALA A 13 -3.11 -4.52 18.22
C ALA A 13 -4.37 -4.02 17.49
N PRO A 14 -5.43 -4.84 17.32
CA PRO A 14 -6.69 -4.34 16.78
C PRO A 14 -7.29 -3.29 17.72
N PRO A 15 -8.11 -2.35 17.21
CA PRO A 15 -8.69 -1.32 18.05
C PRO A 15 -9.53 -1.96 19.16
N THR A 16 -9.33 -1.51 20.40
CA THR A 16 -9.98 -2.09 21.58
C THR A 16 -11.50 -1.87 21.49
N PRO A 17 -12.33 -2.92 21.51
CA PRO A 17 -13.78 -2.75 21.50
C PRO A 17 -14.25 -1.83 22.63
N PRO A 18 -15.22 -0.94 22.39
CA PRO A 18 -16.05 -0.84 21.19
C PRO A 18 -15.46 0.08 20.09
N LYS A 19 -14.22 0.56 20.21
CA LYS A 19 -13.62 1.50 19.25
C LYS A 19 -13.35 0.84 17.89
N ARG A 20 -13.45 1.64 16.84
CA ARG A 20 -13.07 1.25 15.46
C ARG A 20 -11.72 1.80 15.01
N SER A 21 -11.19 2.76 15.75
CA SER A 21 -9.98 3.49 15.41
C SER A 21 -9.07 3.65 16.63
N ASN A 22 -7.80 3.92 16.35
CA ASN A 22 -6.80 4.33 17.32
C ASN A 22 -6.05 5.57 16.80
N ILE A 23 -6.76 6.49 16.14
CA ILE A 23 -6.16 7.60 15.39
C ILE A 23 -5.35 8.54 16.30
N PHE A 24 -5.77 8.68 17.56
CA PHE A 24 -5.21 9.64 18.51
C PHE A 24 -4.10 9.04 19.40
N ASN A 25 -3.52 7.91 18.99
CA ASN A 25 -2.47 7.23 19.72
C ASN A 25 -1.40 6.72 18.74
N GLY A 26 -0.19 7.30 18.78
CA GLY A 26 0.94 6.87 17.97
C GLY A 26 0.65 6.85 16.45
N SER A 27 0.97 5.74 15.79
CA SER A 27 0.74 5.44 14.36
C SER A 27 -0.74 5.12 14.06
N GLY A 28 -1.62 6.05 14.39
CA GLY A 28 -3.06 5.80 14.46
C GLY A 28 -3.70 5.35 13.15
N TYR A 29 -4.60 4.37 13.24
CA TYR A 29 -5.29 3.76 12.10
C TYR A 29 -6.82 3.79 12.29
N LEU A 30 -7.55 3.63 11.20
CA LEU A 30 -9.00 3.43 11.14
C LEU A 30 -9.29 2.03 10.56
N VAL A 31 -10.10 1.25 11.26
CA VAL A 31 -10.56 -0.07 10.82
C VAL A 31 -12.06 -0.09 10.72
N VAL A 32 -12.57 -0.59 9.59
CA VAL A 32 -13.99 -0.88 9.42
C VAL A 32 -14.14 -2.38 9.21
N ARG A 33 -15.06 -2.99 9.96
CA ARG A 33 -15.42 -4.41 9.80
C ARG A 33 -16.66 -4.50 8.95
N LEU A 34 -16.55 -5.25 7.87
CA LEU A 34 -17.63 -5.43 6.91
C LEU A 34 -18.60 -6.50 7.37
N SER A 35 -19.81 -6.49 6.82
CA SER A 35 -20.82 -7.51 7.05
C SER A 35 -20.36 -8.93 6.68
N THR A 36 -19.38 -9.06 5.79
CA THR A 36 -18.76 -10.33 5.38
C THR A 36 -17.74 -10.88 6.38
N GLY A 37 -17.28 -10.07 7.33
CA GLY A 37 -16.19 -10.39 8.27
C GLY A 37 -14.81 -9.88 7.84
N ASP A 38 -14.67 -9.42 6.60
CA ASP A 38 -13.48 -8.75 6.07
C ASP A 38 -13.30 -7.35 6.69
N ILE A 39 -12.16 -6.71 6.42
CA ILE A 39 -11.86 -5.38 6.94
C ILE A 39 -11.34 -4.43 5.86
N VAL A 40 -11.54 -3.13 6.09
CA VAL A 40 -10.84 -2.06 5.37
C VAL A 40 -10.03 -1.28 6.39
N VAL A 41 -8.74 -1.06 6.10
CA VAL A 41 -7.80 -0.38 7.01
C VAL A 41 -7.21 0.84 6.32
N SER A 42 -7.15 1.97 7.01
CA SER A 42 -6.48 3.17 6.51
C SER A 42 -5.78 3.96 7.61
N HIS A 43 -4.88 4.86 7.20
CA HIS A 43 -4.23 5.84 8.06
C HIS A 43 -4.68 7.25 7.63
N PRO A 44 -5.90 7.66 8.00
CA PRO A 44 -6.53 8.87 7.45
C PRO A 44 -5.86 10.14 7.99
N SER A 45 -5.65 11.12 7.10
CA SER A 45 -5.32 12.48 7.50
C SER A 45 -6.52 13.20 8.13
N ALA A 46 -6.29 14.38 8.72
CA ALA A 46 -7.37 15.22 9.24
C ALA A 46 -8.42 15.57 8.16
N VAL A 47 -7.99 15.74 6.90
CA VAL A 47 -8.88 16.01 5.76
C VAL A 47 -9.69 14.77 5.37
N ASP A 48 -9.06 13.59 5.42
CA ASP A 48 -9.75 12.32 5.15
C ASP A 48 -10.86 12.06 6.17
N LEU A 49 -10.63 12.35 7.44
CA LEU A 49 -11.66 12.21 8.47
C LEU A 49 -12.88 13.08 8.18
N VAL A 50 -12.69 14.32 7.73
CA VAL A 50 -13.79 15.21 7.32
C VAL A 50 -14.56 14.62 6.14
N TYR A 51 -13.85 14.12 5.13
CA TYR A 51 -14.47 13.46 3.97
C TYR A 51 -15.26 12.20 4.36
N LEU A 52 -14.74 11.43 5.32
CA LEU A 52 -15.39 10.21 5.83
C LEU A 52 -16.61 10.51 6.72
N GLY A 53 -16.80 11.76 7.16
CA GLY A 53 -17.83 12.18 8.10
C GLY A 53 -17.49 11.84 9.56
N LEU A 54 -16.20 11.74 9.89
CA LEU A 54 -15.70 11.36 11.21
C LEU A 54 -15.12 12.58 11.96
N PRO A 55 -15.19 12.60 13.31
CA PRO A 55 -14.60 13.67 14.11
C PRO A 55 -13.07 13.62 14.08
N ARG A 56 -12.44 14.80 14.17
CA ARG A 56 -10.98 14.97 14.20
C ARG A 56 -10.38 15.06 15.61
N THR A 57 -11.17 14.79 16.65
CA THR A 57 -10.77 15.06 18.04
C THR A 57 -10.87 13.84 18.96
N HIS A 58 -11.51 12.76 18.51
CA HIS A 58 -11.70 11.54 19.29
C HIS A 58 -12.03 10.37 18.38
N ASP A 59 -11.70 9.15 18.83
CA ASP A 59 -12.08 7.92 18.15
C ASP A 59 -13.59 7.71 18.16
N THR A 60 -14.09 6.97 17.18
CA THR A 60 -15.50 6.57 17.12
C THR A 60 -15.67 5.09 17.49
N CYS A 61 -16.84 4.73 18.00
CA CYS A 61 -17.22 3.35 18.27
C CYS A 61 -17.75 2.67 17.02
N ILE A 62 -17.65 1.34 16.92
CA ILE A 62 -18.28 0.52 15.88
C ILE A 62 -19.81 0.75 15.88
N SER A 63 -20.41 0.73 14.69
CA SER A 63 -21.84 0.97 14.46
C SER A 63 -22.50 -0.27 13.83
N THR A 64 -23.70 -0.11 13.28
CA THR A 64 -24.43 -1.18 12.59
C THR A 64 -23.72 -1.57 11.28
N PRO A 65 -23.86 -2.82 10.81
CA PRO A 65 -23.20 -3.28 9.58
C PRO A 65 -23.44 -2.39 8.35
N ALA A 66 -24.66 -1.87 8.17
CA ALA A 66 -24.96 -0.96 7.06
C ALA A 66 -24.19 0.38 7.13
N VAL A 67 -23.95 0.90 8.34
CA VAL A 67 -23.14 2.12 8.53
C VAL A 67 -21.66 1.82 8.30
N GLU A 68 -21.18 0.65 8.74
CA GLU A 68 -19.81 0.19 8.47
C GLU A 68 -19.56 0.03 6.97
N ASP A 69 -20.42 -0.70 6.25
CA ASP A 69 -20.30 -0.95 4.82
C ASP A 69 -20.29 0.37 4.01
N ALA A 70 -21.13 1.34 4.40
CA ALA A 70 -21.13 2.67 3.81
C ALA A 70 -19.85 3.48 4.11
N LEU A 71 -19.29 3.35 5.31
CA LEU A 71 -18.02 3.98 5.68
C LEU A 71 -16.85 3.33 4.94
N ALA A 72 -16.80 2.01 4.85
CA ALA A 72 -15.81 1.25 4.08
C ALA A 72 -15.82 1.67 2.62
N THR A 73 -17.00 1.83 2.00
CA THR A 73 -17.11 2.34 0.62
C THR A 73 -16.42 3.70 0.47
N ARG A 74 -16.57 4.61 1.44
CA ARG A 74 -15.87 5.91 1.41
C ARG A 74 -14.37 5.78 1.66
N MET A 75 -13.93 4.81 2.48
CA MET A 75 -12.50 4.53 2.70
C MET A 75 -11.85 3.95 1.44
N LEU A 76 -12.51 3.03 0.75
CA LEU A 76 -12.06 2.45 -0.53
C LEU A 76 -11.87 3.54 -1.59
N ARG A 77 -12.80 4.50 -1.67
CA ARG A 77 -12.69 5.69 -2.53
C ARG A 77 -11.49 6.58 -2.18
N LEU A 78 -11.03 6.57 -0.94
CA LEU A 78 -9.80 7.25 -0.53
C LEU A 78 -8.52 6.44 -0.78
N GLY A 79 -8.62 5.26 -1.40
CA GLY A 79 -7.49 4.37 -1.70
C GLY A 79 -7.16 3.40 -0.56
N ALA A 80 -8.02 3.26 0.45
CA ALA A 80 -7.78 2.31 1.54
C ALA A 80 -7.81 0.87 1.02
N PRO A 81 -6.82 0.01 1.37
CA PRO A 81 -6.83 -1.38 0.98
C PRO A 81 -7.87 -2.20 1.75
N TRP A 82 -8.51 -3.12 1.03
CA TRP A 82 -9.30 -4.21 1.60
C TRP A 82 -8.37 -5.29 2.17
N TRP A 83 -8.79 -5.99 3.24
CA TRP A 83 -8.09 -7.13 3.78
C TRP A 83 -9.07 -8.24 4.22
N PRO A 84 -8.74 -9.53 4.02
CA PRO A 84 -9.60 -10.63 4.45
C PRO A 84 -9.74 -10.72 5.97
N SER A 85 -8.72 -10.26 6.71
CA SER A 85 -8.73 -10.28 8.17
C SER A 85 -7.68 -9.33 8.75
N TRP A 86 -7.84 -9.00 10.03
CA TRP A 86 -6.80 -8.29 10.80
C TRP A 86 -5.50 -9.07 10.85
N ALA A 87 -5.57 -10.40 10.96
CA ALA A 87 -4.40 -11.27 11.01
C ALA A 87 -3.56 -11.17 9.73
N THR A 88 -4.20 -11.19 8.56
CA THR A 88 -3.53 -11.01 7.27
C THR A 88 -2.86 -9.64 7.18
N TYR A 89 -3.58 -8.57 7.54
CA TYR A 89 -3.03 -7.21 7.55
C TYR A 89 -1.77 -7.10 8.41
N ILE A 90 -1.84 -7.54 9.69
CA ILE A 90 -0.70 -7.40 10.60
C ILE A 90 0.49 -8.27 10.22
N THR A 91 0.27 -9.47 9.67
CA THR A 91 1.36 -10.34 9.23
C THR A 91 2.20 -9.63 8.17
N HIS A 92 1.56 -9.04 7.15
CA HIS A 92 2.29 -8.34 6.10
C HIS A 92 2.86 -7.00 6.56
N ARG A 93 2.13 -6.28 7.43
CA ARG A 93 2.61 -5.01 7.97
C ARG A 93 3.88 -5.18 8.83
N LYS A 94 3.92 -6.18 9.71
CA LYS A 94 5.13 -6.47 10.52
C LYS A 94 6.34 -6.83 9.67
N ARG A 95 6.13 -7.55 8.57
CA ARG A 95 7.25 -7.92 7.69
C ARG A 95 7.81 -6.71 6.93
N LEU A 96 6.96 -5.76 6.56
CA LEU A 96 7.40 -4.48 6.01
C LEU A 96 8.16 -3.66 7.07
N ASP A 97 7.53 -3.44 8.23
CA ASP A 97 8.00 -2.48 9.25
C ASP A 97 9.17 -3.01 10.09
N ASP A 98 9.09 -4.26 10.56
CA ASP A 98 10.04 -4.83 11.53
C ASP A 98 11.14 -5.66 10.84
N GLU A 99 10.79 -6.40 9.77
CA GLU A 99 11.72 -7.31 9.07
C GLU A 99 12.34 -6.67 7.82
N GLY A 100 11.83 -5.53 7.35
CA GLY A 100 12.33 -4.85 6.16
C GLY A 100 12.15 -5.63 4.86
N VAL A 101 11.17 -6.54 4.80
CA VAL A 101 10.83 -7.33 3.62
C VAL A 101 10.29 -6.41 2.53
N MET A 102 10.90 -6.43 1.35
CA MET A 102 10.43 -5.74 0.16
C MET A 102 9.32 -6.55 -0.49
N TYR A 103 8.15 -5.96 -0.68
CA TYR A 103 7.03 -6.55 -1.39
C TYR A 103 6.92 -6.07 -2.83
N ASP A 104 7.22 -4.80 -3.12
CA ASP A 104 6.96 -4.18 -4.41
C ASP A 104 5.54 -4.52 -4.93
N PHE A 105 5.40 -5.15 -6.11
CA PHE A 105 4.10 -5.51 -6.69
C PHE A 105 3.32 -6.58 -5.90
N HIS A 106 3.93 -7.25 -4.91
CA HIS A 106 3.24 -8.26 -4.11
C HIS A 106 2.27 -7.66 -3.10
N HIS A 107 2.43 -6.38 -2.75
CA HIS A 107 1.59 -5.68 -1.78
C HIS A 107 0.78 -4.56 -2.45
N PRO A 108 -0.46 -4.29 -2.00
CA PRO A 108 -1.20 -3.11 -2.44
C PRO A 108 -0.37 -1.83 -2.27
N PRO A 109 -0.28 -0.95 -3.29
CA PRO A 109 0.47 0.29 -3.15
C PRO A 109 -0.21 1.26 -2.17
N ASP A 110 0.60 2.11 -1.54
CA ASP A 110 0.10 3.22 -0.74
C ASP A 110 -0.57 4.24 -1.67
N THR A 111 -1.89 4.17 -1.72
CA THR A 111 -2.71 4.95 -2.65
C THR A 111 -3.30 6.16 -1.94
N HIS A 112 -3.05 7.34 -2.47
CA HIS A 112 -3.55 8.60 -1.93
C HIS A 112 -4.45 9.31 -2.94
N VAL A 113 -5.66 9.64 -2.48
CA VAL A 113 -6.71 10.17 -3.34
C VAL A 113 -7.18 11.54 -2.86
N GLY A 114 -7.38 12.48 -3.78
CA GLY A 114 -7.95 13.79 -3.53
C GLY A 114 -9.12 14.07 -4.46
N TYR A 115 -10.19 14.66 -3.93
CA TYR A 115 -11.39 15.04 -4.68
C TYR A 115 -11.51 16.57 -4.78
N PRO A 116 -11.10 17.18 -5.90
CA PRO A 116 -11.17 18.62 -6.03
C PRO A 116 -12.63 19.08 -6.16
N SER A 117 -12.92 20.27 -5.66
CA SER A 117 -14.26 20.89 -5.73
C SER A 117 -14.78 21.11 -7.16
N THR A 118 -13.89 21.08 -8.16
CA THR A 118 -14.22 21.20 -9.58
C THR A 118 -14.69 19.90 -10.22
N GLY A 119 -14.67 18.78 -9.49
CA GLY A 119 -14.95 17.45 -10.03
C GLY A 119 -13.69 16.73 -10.53
N GLY A 120 -13.83 15.41 -10.74
CA GLY A 120 -12.73 14.50 -11.02
C GLY A 120 -12.03 14.00 -9.76
N VAL A 121 -10.86 13.38 -9.95
CA VAL A 121 -10.08 12.78 -8.87
C VAL A 121 -8.58 12.86 -9.18
N TRP A 122 -7.80 13.20 -8.15
CA TRP A 122 -6.34 13.13 -8.19
C TRP A 122 -5.87 11.88 -7.43
N VAL A 123 -4.97 11.11 -8.03
CA VAL A 123 -4.42 9.88 -7.43
C VAL A 123 -2.92 9.84 -7.56
N VAL A 124 -2.23 9.52 -6.47
CA VAL A 124 -0.81 9.15 -6.47
C VAL A 124 -0.63 7.83 -5.72
N ARG A 125 0.35 7.03 -6.14
CA ARG A 125 0.64 5.71 -5.59
C ARG A 125 2.13 5.58 -5.30
N PHE A 126 2.45 5.12 -4.10
CA PHE A 126 3.82 4.83 -3.68
C PHE A 126 3.97 3.36 -3.33
N SER A 127 5.20 2.87 -3.39
CA SER A 127 5.52 1.56 -2.81
C SER A 127 5.35 1.63 -1.29
N PRO A 128 4.71 0.61 -0.67
CA PRO A 128 4.62 0.49 0.78
C PRO A 128 5.95 0.07 1.42
N ASP A 129 6.93 -0.32 0.60
CA ASP A 129 8.25 -0.72 1.04
C ASP A 129 8.97 0.43 1.75
N ILE A 130 9.68 0.10 2.81
CA ILE A 130 10.57 1.05 3.49
C ILE A 130 11.85 1.16 2.66
N PRO A 131 12.50 2.35 2.58
CA PRO A 131 13.81 2.46 1.96
C PRO A 131 14.79 1.49 2.62
N SER A 132 15.22 0.45 1.90
CA SER A 132 16.29 -0.42 2.38
C SER A 132 17.62 0.33 2.36
N VAL A 133 18.52 -0.06 3.27
CA VAL A 133 19.93 0.29 3.16
C VAL A 133 20.40 -0.21 1.80
N VAL A 134 20.67 0.71 0.88
CA VAL A 134 21.21 0.34 -0.42
C VAL A 134 22.55 -0.36 -0.18
N VAL A 135 22.65 -1.64 -0.56
CA VAL A 135 23.92 -2.35 -0.50
C VAL A 135 24.80 -1.75 -1.58
N VAL A 136 25.63 -0.80 -1.17
CA VAL A 136 26.64 -0.21 -2.04
C VAL A 136 27.66 -1.31 -2.32
N ASN A 137 27.83 -1.66 -3.59
CA ASN A 137 28.86 -2.63 -3.95
C ASN A 137 30.26 -2.06 -3.65
N SER A 138 31.29 -2.90 -3.72
CA SER A 138 32.69 -2.51 -3.48
C SER A 138 33.20 -1.39 -4.39
N GLU A 139 32.46 -1.07 -5.47
CA GLU A 139 32.76 0.00 -6.43
C GLU A 139 32.03 1.32 -6.14
N GLY A 140 31.27 1.42 -5.04
CA GLY A 140 30.52 2.62 -4.71
C GLY A 140 29.23 2.80 -5.52
N ARG A 141 28.83 1.80 -6.32
CA ARG A 141 27.58 1.82 -7.09
C ARG A 141 26.44 1.22 -6.30
N SER A 142 25.32 1.90 -6.36
CA SER A 142 24.09 1.58 -5.67
C SER A 142 23.04 1.43 -6.78
N ASP A 143 22.85 0.21 -7.29
CA ASP A 143 21.74 -0.05 -8.21
C ASP A 143 20.49 -0.09 -7.35
N GLU A 144 19.63 0.93 -7.45
CA GLU A 144 18.34 0.89 -6.77
C GLU A 144 17.53 -0.31 -7.30
N PRO A 145 16.90 -1.10 -6.40
CA PRO A 145 16.07 -2.21 -6.82
C PRO A 145 14.97 -1.72 -7.75
N ARG A 146 14.65 -2.50 -8.79
CA ARG A 146 13.56 -2.14 -9.72
C ARG A 146 12.25 -2.26 -8.98
N ARG A 147 11.57 -1.12 -8.80
CA ARG A 147 10.24 -1.03 -8.19
C ARG A 147 9.18 -0.70 -9.22
N THR A 148 8.01 -1.28 -9.02
CA THR A 148 6.78 -1.01 -9.77
C THR A 148 6.27 0.39 -9.46
N PHE A 149 6.38 0.81 -8.20
CA PHE A 149 6.01 2.14 -7.73
C PHE A 149 7.20 2.86 -7.10
N PRO A 150 7.30 4.20 -7.25
CA PRO A 150 8.32 4.96 -6.55
C PRO A 150 8.11 4.85 -5.04
N LEU A 151 9.19 4.91 -4.27
CA LEU A 151 9.12 5.09 -2.83
C LEU A 151 8.44 6.42 -2.51
N THR A 152 7.83 6.51 -1.32
CA THR A 152 7.26 7.75 -0.81
C THR A 152 8.32 8.86 -0.81
N PRO A 153 8.16 9.94 -1.59
CA PRO A 153 9.17 10.97 -1.73
C PRO A 153 9.42 11.74 -0.42
N GLU A 154 10.64 12.26 -0.26
CA GLU A 154 10.97 13.11 0.87
C GLU A 154 10.00 14.31 0.96
N GLY A 155 9.54 14.60 2.17
CA GLY A 155 8.63 15.72 2.44
C GLY A 155 7.15 15.45 2.15
N TRP A 156 6.79 14.29 1.56
CA TRP A 156 5.40 13.88 1.36
C TRP A 156 4.57 13.96 2.65
N HIS A 157 4.98 13.23 3.69
CA HIS A 157 4.25 13.17 4.97
C HIS A 157 4.08 14.56 5.59
N ARG A 158 5.17 15.36 5.64
CA ARG A 158 5.13 16.73 6.17
C ARG A 158 4.16 17.62 5.41
N ARG A 159 4.12 17.53 4.08
CA ARG A 159 3.17 18.33 3.27
C ARG A 159 1.74 17.88 3.51
N MET A 160 1.48 16.57 3.54
CA MET A 160 0.16 16.01 3.81
C MET A 160 -0.37 16.36 5.20
N GLU A 161 0.48 16.44 6.23
CA GLU A 161 0.10 16.90 7.58
C GLU A 161 -0.34 18.35 7.63
N MET A 162 0.18 19.20 6.73
CA MET A 162 -0.12 20.63 6.68
C MET A 162 -1.37 20.96 5.86
N VAL A 163 -1.93 19.99 5.15
CA VAL A 163 -3.15 20.16 4.34
C VAL A 163 -4.37 20.36 5.26
N LEU A 164 -5.17 21.37 4.97
CA LEU A 164 -6.39 21.73 5.71
C LEU A 164 -7.67 21.52 4.90
N SER A 165 -7.58 21.34 3.58
CA SER A 165 -8.73 21.10 2.71
C SER A 165 -8.48 20.02 1.66
N MET A 166 -9.55 19.46 1.10
CA MET A 166 -9.45 18.47 0.03
C MET A 166 -8.82 19.05 -1.25
N ASN A 167 -9.05 20.35 -1.54
CA ASN A 167 -8.41 21.02 -2.67
C ASN A 167 -6.89 21.14 -2.46
N GLU A 168 -6.44 21.53 -1.27
CA GLU A 168 -5.01 21.56 -0.94
C GLU A 168 -4.38 20.15 -1.01
N LYS A 169 -5.12 19.10 -0.60
CA LYS A 169 -4.68 17.70 -0.77
C LYS A 169 -4.42 17.39 -2.25
N CYS A 170 -5.33 17.82 -3.13
CA CYS A 170 -5.18 17.63 -4.57
C CYS A 170 -3.96 18.36 -5.13
N GLU A 171 -3.69 19.59 -4.67
CA GLU A 171 -2.50 20.34 -5.07
C GLU A 171 -1.22 19.62 -4.65
N VAL A 172 -1.15 19.09 -3.42
CA VAL A 172 -0.02 18.29 -2.97
C VAL A 172 0.12 17.02 -3.81
N ILE A 173 -0.96 16.27 -4.04
CA ILE A 173 -0.94 15.07 -4.89
C ILE A 173 -0.38 15.40 -6.29
N ARG A 174 -0.87 16.47 -6.92
CA ARG A 174 -0.38 16.94 -8.22
C ARG A 174 1.11 17.26 -8.18
N ASP A 175 1.56 18.01 -7.18
CA ASP A 175 2.96 18.43 -7.04
C ASP A 175 3.93 17.24 -6.87
N PHE A 176 3.45 16.11 -6.34
CA PHE A 176 4.21 14.85 -6.22
C PHE A 176 3.95 13.87 -7.38
N GLY A 177 3.49 14.37 -8.53
CA GLY A 177 3.34 13.56 -9.74
C GLY A 177 2.07 12.71 -9.80
N GLY A 178 1.07 13.05 -9.00
CA GLY A 178 -0.25 12.44 -9.10
C GLY A 178 -0.88 12.65 -10.48
N VAL A 179 -1.81 11.76 -10.81
CA VAL A 179 -2.54 11.75 -12.08
C VAL A 179 -3.97 12.19 -11.82
N PHE A 180 -4.51 13.01 -12.72
CA PHE A 180 -5.90 13.44 -12.71
C PHE A 180 -6.76 12.55 -13.61
N PHE A 181 -7.95 12.21 -13.14
CA PHE A 181 -8.99 11.52 -13.90
C PHE A 181 -10.27 12.34 -13.85
N GLU A 182 -11.01 12.38 -14.97
CA GLU A 182 -12.26 13.15 -15.06
C GLU A 182 -13.36 12.55 -14.18
N SER A 183 -13.30 11.24 -13.93
CA SER A 183 -14.21 10.49 -13.07
C SER A 183 -13.46 9.45 -12.23
N VAL A 184 -14.06 9.03 -11.12
CA VAL A 184 -13.48 7.99 -10.24
C VAL A 184 -13.50 6.63 -10.93
N GLU A 185 -14.47 6.42 -11.81
CA GLU A 185 -14.68 5.22 -12.60
C GLU A 185 -13.59 5.00 -13.66
N GLU A 186 -13.01 6.06 -14.22
CA GLU A 186 -11.90 5.98 -15.18
C GLU A 186 -10.54 5.66 -14.55
N CYS A 187 -10.39 5.88 -13.24
CA CYS A 187 -9.11 5.74 -12.55
C CYS A 187 -8.58 4.29 -12.59
N GLY A 188 -9.45 3.31 -12.40
CA GLY A 188 -9.09 1.88 -12.35
C GLY A 188 -8.14 1.48 -11.19
N TYR A 189 -7.63 2.43 -10.40
CA TYR A 189 -6.73 2.16 -9.27
C TYR A 189 -7.41 2.21 -7.90
N ILE A 190 -8.69 2.60 -7.86
CA ILE A 190 -9.44 2.85 -6.64
C ILE A 190 -10.80 2.16 -6.71
N ALA A 191 -11.20 1.53 -5.61
CA ALA A 191 -12.51 0.89 -5.52
C ALA A 191 -13.61 1.92 -5.32
N THR A 192 -14.69 1.78 -6.09
CA THR A 192 -15.86 2.66 -6.03
C THR A 192 -16.95 2.13 -5.09
N ASP A 193 -16.88 0.84 -4.76
CA ASP A 193 -17.82 0.04 -3.98
C ASP A 193 -17.11 -1.18 -3.33
N LEU A 194 -17.85 -1.97 -2.55
CA LEU A 194 -17.30 -3.12 -1.82
C LEU A 194 -16.91 -4.29 -2.74
N GLU A 195 -17.63 -4.50 -3.84
CA GLU A 195 -17.37 -5.61 -4.76
C GLU A 195 -16.04 -5.38 -5.51
N SER A 196 -15.89 -4.19 -6.10
CA SER A 196 -14.64 -3.76 -6.74
C SER A 196 -13.46 -3.72 -5.74
N GLY A 197 -13.70 -3.36 -4.48
CA GLY A 197 -12.69 -3.42 -3.42
C GLY A 197 -12.16 -4.82 -3.17
N ARG A 198 -13.06 -5.80 -3.08
CA ARG A 198 -12.71 -7.21 -2.91
C ARG A 198 -11.98 -7.77 -4.14
N GLU A 199 -12.46 -7.45 -5.34
CA GLU A 199 -11.84 -7.90 -6.59
C GLU A 199 -10.41 -7.36 -6.75
N MET A 200 -10.20 -6.05 -6.50
CA MET A 200 -8.86 -5.46 -6.57
C MET A 200 -7.89 -6.12 -5.59
N PHE A 201 -8.33 -6.39 -4.36
CA PHE A 201 -7.48 -7.10 -3.40
C PHE A 201 -7.21 -8.55 -3.79
N GLY A 202 -8.16 -9.21 -4.45
CA GLY A 202 -8.03 -10.59 -4.90
C GLY A 202 -6.80 -10.84 -5.80
N MET A 203 -6.30 -9.81 -6.49
CA MET A 203 -5.05 -9.88 -7.26
C MET A 203 -3.81 -10.00 -6.37
N PHE A 204 -3.84 -9.38 -5.18
CA PHE A 204 -2.72 -9.38 -4.23
C PHE A 204 -2.72 -10.60 -3.31
N GLU A 205 -3.88 -11.19 -3.01
CA GLU A 205 -3.98 -12.34 -2.10
C GLU A 205 -3.01 -13.50 -2.44
N PRO A 206 -2.93 -14.02 -3.69
CA PRO A 206 -1.97 -15.07 -4.01
C PRO A 206 -0.51 -14.60 -3.97
N LEU A 207 -0.25 -13.31 -4.20
CA LEU A 207 1.11 -12.74 -4.18
C LEU A 207 1.61 -12.60 -2.74
N LEU A 208 0.76 -12.08 -1.86
CA LEU A 208 0.99 -12.00 -0.43
C LEU A 208 1.23 -13.39 0.17
N ARG A 209 0.43 -14.40 -0.22
CA ARG A 209 0.63 -15.78 0.21
C ARG A 209 1.97 -16.36 -0.24
N ARG A 210 2.47 -16.02 -1.44
CA ARG A 210 3.82 -16.43 -1.86
C ARG A 210 4.89 -15.80 -0.98
N MET A 211 4.71 -14.54 -0.59
CA MET A 211 5.64 -13.86 0.29
C MET A 211 5.70 -14.52 1.68
N GLU A 212 4.65 -15.18 2.16
CA GLU A 212 4.67 -15.97 3.42
C GLU A 212 5.66 -17.15 3.40
N ASP A 213 6.11 -17.62 2.23
CA ASP A 213 7.20 -18.59 2.13
C ASP A 213 8.54 -17.87 2.31
N ASP A 214 9.24 -18.15 3.41
CA ASP A 214 10.51 -17.50 3.75
C ASP A 214 11.60 -17.74 2.71
N GLY A 215 11.58 -18.88 2.01
CA GLY A 215 12.52 -19.17 0.93
C GLY A 215 12.27 -18.28 -0.28
N TYR A 216 11.00 -18.12 -0.67
CA TYR A 216 10.60 -17.20 -1.72
C TYR A 216 10.92 -15.75 -1.36
N ALA A 217 10.53 -15.30 -0.16
CA ALA A 217 10.79 -13.94 0.29
C ALA A 217 12.30 -13.65 0.34
N TYR A 218 13.11 -14.57 0.87
CA TYR A 218 14.56 -14.43 0.88
C TYR A 218 15.14 -14.33 -0.53
N ASN A 219 14.74 -15.23 -1.44
CA ASN A 219 15.21 -15.22 -2.83
C ASN A 219 14.78 -13.94 -3.56
N TRP A 220 13.56 -13.46 -3.33
CA TRP A 220 13.06 -12.21 -3.89
C TRP A 220 13.87 -10.99 -3.41
N ASN A 221 14.07 -10.88 -2.10
CA ASN A 221 14.80 -9.76 -1.50
C ASN A 221 16.29 -9.78 -1.88
N THR A 222 16.89 -10.96 -2.00
CA THR A 222 18.29 -11.10 -2.45
C THR A 222 18.45 -10.87 -3.96
N ALA A 223 17.52 -11.33 -4.79
CA ALA A 223 17.55 -11.09 -6.24
C ALA A 223 17.35 -9.60 -6.60
N GLN A 224 16.67 -8.82 -5.75
CA GLN A 224 16.59 -7.37 -5.88
C GLN A 224 17.89 -6.65 -5.46
N GLY A 225 18.73 -7.29 -4.63
CA GLY A 225 20.04 -6.78 -4.21
C GLY A 225 21.24 -7.32 -5.02
N ALA A 226 21.05 -8.41 -5.75
CA ALA A 226 22.08 -9.03 -6.58
C ALA A 226 21.54 -9.22 -8.00
N LYS A 227 22.09 -8.46 -8.95
CA LYS A 227 22.14 -8.96 -10.32
C LYS A 227 22.75 -10.36 -10.27
N ARG A 228 22.07 -11.35 -10.87
CA ARG A 228 22.73 -12.59 -11.27
C ARG A 228 23.79 -12.20 -12.29
N ASP A 229 25.04 -12.15 -11.86
CA ASP A 229 26.18 -12.15 -12.78
C ASP A 229 26.45 -13.57 -13.32
N ASP A 230 25.73 -14.60 -12.86
CA ASP A 230 25.97 -16.00 -13.22
C ASP A 230 24.78 -16.62 -13.95
N GLU A 231 24.50 -16.19 -15.19
CA GLU A 231 23.66 -16.98 -16.09
C GLU A 231 23.98 -16.72 -17.57
N LEU A 232 25.27 -16.68 -17.94
CA LEU A 232 25.72 -16.86 -19.34
C LEU A 232 27.11 -17.53 -19.44
N GLU A 233 27.36 -18.60 -18.68
CA GLU A 233 28.35 -19.62 -19.08
C GLU A 233 27.85 -21.02 -18.73
N SER A 234 26.95 -21.57 -19.54
CA SER A 234 26.98 -22.99 -19.90
C SER A 234 25.96 -23.28 -21.02
N ASP A 235 26.50 -23.39 -22.23
CA ASP A 235 26.10 -24.27 -23.34
C ASP A 235 24.63 -24.68 -23.48
N ASP A 236 24.00 -24.18 -24.55
CA ASP A 236 23.54 -25.10 -25.59
C ASP A 236 23.54 -24.42 -26.97
N LYS A 237 24.38 -24.96 -27.86
CA LYS A 237 24.37 -24.63 -29.28
C LYS A 237 23.08 -25.16 -29.91
N VAL A 238 22.09 -24.30 -30.08
CA VAL A 238 21.03 -24.52 -31.06
C VAL A 238 21.21 -23.54 -32.21
N ASN A 239 21.79 -24.09 -33.27
CA ASN A 239 21.93 -23.48 -34.58
C ASN A 239 20.54 -23.32 -35.22
N CYS A 240 19.97 -22.13 -35.18
CA CYS A 240 18.86 -21.74 -36.04
C CYS A 240 19.35 -20.69 -37.04
N LYS A 241 19.89 -21.19 -38.15
CA LYS A 241 19.61 -20.59 -39.46
C LYS A 241 18.09 -20.60 -39.63
N ASP A 242 17.57 -19.56 -40.27
CA ASP A 242 16.15 -19.33 -40.60
C ASP A 242 15.39 -18.43 -39.63
N ALA A 243 15.74 -17.13 -39.64
CA ALA A 243 14.81 -16.06 -39.35
C ALA A 243 14.50 -15.32 -40.67
N PRO A 244 13.23 -15.27 -41.13
CA PRO A 244 12.85 -14.39 -42.22
C PRO A 244 12.74 -12.93 -41.74
N GLU A 245 13.11 -12.03 -42.64
CA GLU A 245 13.27 -10.60 -42.45
C GLU A 245 11.98 -9.86 -42.03
N VAL A 246 12.25 -8.77 -41.33
CA VAL A 246 11.41 -7.62 -40.97
C VAL A 246 10.54 -7.14 -42.14
N LEU A 247 9.29 -6.76 -41.84
CA LEU A 247 8.59 -5.70 -42.59
C LEU A 247 7.90 -4.75 -41.61
N ASP A 248 8.39 -3.52 -41.60
CA ASP A 248 7.81 -2.33 -41.00
C ASP A 248 6.46 -1.98 -41.64
N ILE A 249 5.45 -1.69 -40.82
CA ILE A 249 4.50 -0.56 -40.97
C ILE A 249 4.09 -0.09 -39.58
#